data_AF-A0A7J4HW54-F1
#
_entry.id   AF-A0A7J4HW54-F1
#
_cell.length_a   1.000
_cell.length_b   1.000
_cell.length_c   1.000
_cell.angle_alpha   90.00
_cell.angle_beta   90.00
_cell.angle_gamma   90.00
#
_symmetry.space_group_name_H-M   'P 1'
#
loop_
_entity.id
_entity.type
_entity.pdbx_description
1 polymer ?
#
loop_
_entity_poly.entity_id
_entity_poly.type
_entity_poly.pdbx_seq_one_letter_code
_entity_poly.pdbx_strand_id
1 'polypeptide(L)'
;EKRDLLKECRAPEKLDSHEQDGVAAAYFAYKKYLPRLDKIDTYIQEHQLEEHTLEFTQLALKGELHFSLLQKMVTQPAIEPAIITRVVQEDRITKSDFLRLFEKLGTLQQDQQRLIHKNMALQEQVKKLQKENRYLERKSQNFTQRVDSLFTFKEERVAVSEQHIQEQQKMMEKMNQKILELYRFMERVPALRLVKKLHSLSKVEFAQKNEVLNIQENDVLWVEKPYIYSEEVLTKLKEKGVVLLSSEKAGRALQDYFQVLMIPKEELKMENEYFALVEHAVINQHEKGEKIIERVVDEYKMRRNG
;
A
#
# COMPACT_ATOMS: atom_id res chain seq x y z
N GLU A 1 -80.62 53.18 22.59
CA GLU A 1 -79.17 53.31 22.85
C GLU A 1 -78.83 54.23 24.02
N LYS A 2 -78.95 55.57 23.93
CA LYS A 2 -78.57 56.50 25.04
C LYS A 2 -79.37 56.31 26.34
N ARG A 3 -80.68 56.11 26.23
CA ARG A 3 -81.58 55.80 27.38
C ARG A 3 -81.33 54.40 27.96
N ASP A 4 -80.75 53.48 27.18
CA ASP A 4 -80.45 52.12 27.63
C ASP A 4 -79.10 52.08 28.38
N LEU A 5 -78.11 52.86 27.92
CA LEU A 5 -76.83 53.06 28.62
C LEU A 5 -77.02 53.73 30.00
N LEU A 6 -77.91 54.72 30.10
CA LEU A 6 -78.20 55.39 31.38
C LEU A 6 -78.91 54.47 32.40
N LYS A 7 -79.67 53.47 31.93
CA LYS A 7 -80.29 52.43 32.77
C LYS A 7 -79.25 51.43 33.30
N GLU A 8 -78.26 51.06 32.49
CA GLU A 8 -77.15 50.18 32.92
C GLU A 8 -76.24 50.84 33.96
N CYS A 9 -76.05 52.17 33.90
CA CYS A 9 -75.20 52.91 34.86
C CYS A 9 -75.85 53.21 36.22
N ARG A 10 -77.12 52.86 36.45
CA ARG A 10 -77.91 53.29 37.64
C ARG A 10 -77.77 54.80 37.94
N ALA A 11 -77.81 55.63 36.90
CA ALA A 11 -77.70 57.08 37.08
C ALA A 11 -78.95 57.61 37.83
N PRO A 12 -78.81 58.52 38.81
CA PRO A 12 -79.95 59.08 39.53
C PRO A 12 -80.90 59.82 38.58
N GLU A 13 -82.21 59.62 38.72
CA GLU A 13 -83.26 60.11 37.79
C GLU A 13 -83.38 61.65 37.69
N LYS A 14 -82.51 62.42 38.36
CA LYS A 14 -82.47 63.89 38.35
C LYS A 14 -81.08 64.41 37.98
N LEU A 15 -80.67 64.18 36.73
CA LEU A 15 -79.47 64.78 36.12
C LEU A 15 -79.89 65.70 34.98
N ASP A 16 -79.23 66.85 34.85
CA ASP A 16 -79.46 67.80 33.76
C ASP A 16 -79.09 67.19 32.39
N SER A 17 -79.69 67.66 31.29
CA SER A 17 -79.50 67.05 29.96
C SER A 17 -78.03 67.05 29.52
N HIS A 18 -77.22 68.02 29.96
CA HIS A 18 -75.78 68.04 29.68
C HIS A 18 -75.00 67.03 30.54
N GLU A 19 -75.43 66.80 31.77
CA GLU A 19 -74.80 65.84 32.68
C GLU A 19 -75.10 64.41 32.24
N GLN A 20 -76.31 64.15 31.75
CA GLN A 20 -76.69 62.87 31.14
C GLN A 20 -75.80 62.53 29.93
N ASP A 21 -75.42 63.55 29.15
CA ASP A 21 -74.55 63.39 27.99
C ASP A 21 -73.10 63.13 28.41
N GLY A 22 -72.62 63.83 29.43
CA GLY A 22 -71.30 63.60 30.03
C GLY A 22 -71.15 62.20 30.61
N VAL A 23 -72.15 61.73 31.36
CA VAL A 23 -72.17 60.38 31.96
C VAL A 23 -72.23 59.31 30.87
N ALA A 24 -73.07 59.49 29.84
CA ALA A 24 -73.15 58.55 28.73
C ALA A 24 -71.83 58.49 27.93
N ALA A 25 -71.16 59.62 27.70
CA ALA A 25 -69.87 59.67 27.02
C ALA A 25 -68.74 59.03 27.83
N ALA A 26 -68.69 59.30 29.14
CA ALA A 26 -67.73 58.68 30.05
C ALA A 26 -67.93 57.16 30.13
N TYR A 27 -69.18 56.69 30.21
CA TYR A 27 -69.49 55.27 30.22
C TYR A 27 -69.12 54.59 28.91
N PHE A 28 -69.36 55.25 27.78
CA PHE A 28 -68.96 54.72 26.47
C PHE A 28 -67.44 54.63 26.33
N ALA A 29 -66.69 55.64 26.78
CA ALA A 29 -65.23 55.59 26.83
C ALA A 29 -64.73 54.46 27.74
N TYR A 30 -65.32 54.33 28.93
CA TYR A 30 -65.00 53.24 29.86
C TYR A 30 -65.24 51.86 29.23
N LYS A 31 -66.40 51.63 28.61
CA LYS A 31 -66.74 50.38 27.92
C LYS A 31 -65.77 50.07 26.76
N LYS A 32 -65.28 51.10 26.06
CA LYS A 32 -64.29 50.96 24.99
C LYS A 32 -62.90 50.57 25.50
N TYR A 33 -62.48 51.11 26.65
CA TYR A 33 -61.16 50.82 27.23
C TYR A 33 -61.15 49.63 28.20
N LEU A 34 -62.32 49.15 28.65
CA LEU A 34 -62.47 48.02 29.58
C LEU A 34 -61.63 46.79 29.20
N PRO A 35 -61.67 46.27 27.94
CA PRO A 35 -60.91 45.06 27.60
C PRO A 35 -59.39 45.26 27.65
N ARG A 36 -58.93 46.52 27.57
CA ARG A 36 -57.52 46.87 27.67
C ARG A 36 -57.11 47.07 29.12
N LEU A 37 -57.97 47.66 29.95
CA LEU A 37 -57.78 47.76 31.40
C LEU A 37 -57.73 46.37 32.04
N ASP A 38 -58.64 45.47 31.68
CA ASP A 38 -58.64 44.08 32.19
C ASP A 38 -57.32 43.36 31.85
N LYS A 39 -56.79 43.58 30.64
CA LYS A 39 -55.49 43.04 30.22
C LYS A 39 -54.33 43.66 30.98
N ILE A 40 -54.40 44.96 31.29
CA ILE A 40 -53.39 45.67 32.09
C ILE A 40 -53.40 45.10 33.52
N ASP A 41 -54.57 44.96 34.13
CA ASP A 41 -54.74 44.45 35.49
C ASP A 41 -54.28 42.99 35.60
N THR A 42 -54.66 42.15 34.64
CA THR A 42 -54.18 40.75 34.56
C THR A 42 -52.65 40.72 34.47
N TYR A 43 -52.05 41.57 33.64
CA TYR A 43 -50.60 41.61 33.46
C TYR A 43 -49.86 42.12 34.72
N ILE A 44 -50.41 43.13 35.40
CA ILE A 44 -49.87 43.64 36.67
C ILE A 44 -49.90 42.55 37.76
N GLN A 45 -51.00 41.80 37.85
CA GLN A 45 -51.12 40.68 38.80
C GLN A 45 -50.15 39.55 38.48
N GLU A 46 -50.03 39.15 37.21
CA GLU A 46 -49.10 38.09 36.78
C GLU A 46 -47.63 38.43 37.07
N HIS A 47 -47.26 39.72 37.00
CA HIS A 47 -45.86 40.18 37.10
C HIS A 47 -45.55 40.90 38.41
N GLN A 48 -46.46 40.86 39.40
CA GLN A 48 -46.31 41.43 40.75
C GLN A 48 -45.92 42.92 40.76
N LEU A 49 -46.52 43.72 39.88
CA LEU A 49 -46.21 45.16 39.72
C LEU A 49 -47.12 46.08 40.55
N GLU A 50 -47.58 45.62 41.72
CA GLU A 50 -48.59 46.33 42.52
C GLU A 50 -48.14 47.75 42.92
N GLU A 51 -46.86 47.93 43.21
CA GLU A 51 -46.25 49.21 43.61
C GLU A 51 -46.28 50.28 42.50
N HIS A 52 -46.36 49.88 41.22
CA HIS A 52 -46.30 50.79 40.07
C HIS A 52 -47.55 50.77 39.19
N THR A 53 -48.67 50.30 39.74
CA THR A 53 -49.98 50.21 39.09
C THR A 53 -50.38 51.49 38.35
N LEU A 54 -50.26 52.65 38.99
CA LEU A 54 -50.70 53.93 38.42
C LEU A 54 -49.83 54.37 37.23
N GLU A 55 -48.50 54.25 37.35
CA GLU A 55 -47.54 54.64 36.31
C GLU A 55 -47.64 53.71 35.09
N PHE A 56 -47.73 52.40 35.34
CA PHE A 56 -47.89 51.39 34.29
C PHE A 56 -49.20 51.59 33.51
N THR A 57 -50.31 51.82 34.21
CA THR A 57 -51.63 52.04 33.60
C THR A 57 -51.64 53.31 32.74
N GLN A 58 -51.04 54.40 33.22
CA GLN A 58 -50.96 55.65 32.45
C GLN A 58 -50.13 55.48 31.17
N LEU A 59 -48.99 54.79 31.24
CA LEU A 59 -48.15 54.54 30.07
C LEU A 59 -48.82 53.58 29.08
N ALA A 60 -49.49 52.55 29.59
CA ALA A 60 -50.22 51.58 28.78
C ALA A 60 -51.45 52.20 28.09
N LEU A 61 -52.07 53.23 28.65
CA LEU A 61 -53.17 53.96 28.03
C LEU A 61 -52.69 55.03 27.02
N LYS A 62 -51.54 55.67 27.27
CA LYS A 62 -50.99 56.74 26.41
C LYS A 62 -50.28 56.22 25.14
N GLY A 63 -49.82 54.96 25.11
CA GLY A 63 -49.05 54.42 23.99
C GLY A 63 -49.46 53.02 23.57
N GLU A 64 -49.18 52.66 22.31
CA GLU A 64 -49.32 51.28 21.79
C GLU A 64 -48.07 50.43 22.10
N LEU A 65 -47.49 50.60 23.28
CA LEU A 65 -46.29 49.86 23.68
C LEU A 65 -46.65 48.46 24.19
N HIS A 66 -45.80 47.49 23.88
CA HIS A 66 -45.93 46.13 24.38
C HIS A 66 -45.66 46.08 25.90
N PHE A 67 -46.48 45.35 26.66
CA PHE A 67 -46.45 45.35 28.13
C PHE A 67 -45.10 44.95 28.74
N SER A 68 -44.35 44.05 28.08
CA SER A 68 -43.00 43.64 28.49
C SER A 68 -41.96 44.77 28.46
N LEU A 69 -42.16 45.79 27.61
CA LEU A 69 -41.27 46.94 27.49
C LEU A 69 -41.62 47.99 28.55
N LEU A 70 -42.92 48.18 28.82
CA LEU A 70 -43.41 49.01 29.93
C LEU A 70 -42.94 48.48 31.28
N GLN A 71 -42.97 47.16 31.48
CA GLN A 71 -42.46 46.54 32.70
C GLN A 71 -40.99 46.93 32.93
N LYS A 72 -40.13 46.78 31.91
CA LYS A 72 -38.70 47.11 32.05
C LYS A 72 -38.45 48.58 32.37
N MET A 73 -39.26 49.49 31.82
CA MET A 73 -39.16 50.92 32.12
C MET A 73 -39.52 51.26 33.57
N VAL A 74 -40.46 50.52 34.14
CA VAL A 74 -40.98 50.74 35.49
C VAL A 74 -40.13 50.03 36.55
N THR A 75 -39.65 48.82 36.28
CA THR A 75 -38.93 47.98 37.27
C THR A 75 -37.43 48.27 37.35
N GLN A 76 -36.83 48.97 36.38
CA GLN A 76 -35.41 49.30 36.45
C GLN A 76 -35.17 50.56 37.30
N PRO A 77 -34.36 50.49 38.38
CA PRO A 77 -34.01 51.67 39.17
C PRO A 77 -33.26 52.68 38.29
N ALA A 78 -33.76 53.91 38.31
CA ALA A 78 -33.35 55.00 37.45
C ALA A 78 -31.90 55.45 37.70
N ILE A 79 -30.93 54.82 37.03
CA ILE A 79 -29.55 55.34 36.96
C ILE A 79 -29.43 56.46 35.89
N GLU A 80 -30.44 56.63 35.03
CA GLU A 80 -30.34 57.53 33.87
C GLU A 80 -31.16 58.84 33.87
N PRO A 81 -31.92 59.28 34.90
CA PRO A 81 -32.74 60.49 34.75
C PRO A 81 -31.91 61.78 34.68
N ALA A 82 -30.65 61.75 35.14
CA ALA A 82 -29.76 62.93 35.15
C ALA A 82 -29.11 63.26 33.78
N ILE A 83 -28.94 62.27 32.90
CA ILE A 83 -28.41 62.51 31.53
C ILE A 83 -29.54 62.89 30.59
N ILE A 84 -30.74 62.33 30.81
CA ILE A 84 -31.95 62.55 29.99
C ILE A 84 -32.43 64.00 30.04
N THR A 85 -32.29 64.71 31.15
CA THR A 85 -32.70 66.12 31.26
C THR A 85 -31.70 67.08 30.62
N ARG A 86 -30.43 66.70 30.48
CA ARG A 86 -29.38 67.59 29.95
C ARG A 86 -29.35 67.67 28.43
N VAL A 87 -29.69 66.57 27.74
CA VAL A 87 -29.65 66.50 26.25
C VAL A 87 -30.93 67.04 25.61
N VAL A 88 -32.05 67.10 26.35
CA VAL A 88 -33.33 67.65 25.86
C VAL A 88 -33.41 69.17 26.06
N GLN A 89 -32.57 69.76 26.93
CA GLN A 89 -32.52 71.21 27.13
C GLN A 89 -31.70 71.97 26.07
N GLU A 90 -30.86 71.27 25.31
CA GLU A 90 -30.14 71.83 24.16
C GLU A 90 -30.83 71.34 22.87
N ASP A 91 -31.74 72.16 22.33
CA ASP A 91 -32.61 71.91 21.15
C ASP A 91 -31.92 71.26 19.93
N ARG A 92 -31.68 69.95 19.93
CA ARG A 92 -31.24 69.21 18.71
C ARG A 92 -31.78 67.80 18.52
N ILE A 93 -32.55 67.21 19.43
CA ILE A 93 -33.11 65.86 19.23
C ILE A 93 -34.55 65.81 19.74
N THR A 94 -35.50 65.58 18.83
CA THR A 94 -36.91 65.39 19.17
C THR A 94 -37.09 64.05 19.90
N LYS A 95 -38.07 63.93 20.81
CA LYS A 95 -38.35 62.67 21.54
C LYS A 95 -38.57 61.47 20.60
N SER A 96 -39.09 61.70 19.40
CA SER A 96 -39.22 60.71 18.32
C SER A 96 -37.87 60.23 17.77
N ASP A 97 -36.89 61.12 17.63
CA ASP A 97 -35.55 60.79 17.15
C ASP A 97 -34.79 59.96 18.18
N PHE A 98 -34.97 60.25 19.46
CA PHE A 98 -34.43 59.43 20.55
C PHE A 98 -34.97 58.00 20.53
N LEU A 99 -36.29 57.83 20.41
CA LEU A 99 -36.90 56.50 20.32
C LEU A 99 -36.39 55.72 19.10
N ARG A 100 -36.28 56.38 17.94
CA ARG A 100 -35.72 55.77 16.73
C ARG A 100 -34.26 55.37 16.90
N LEU A 101 -33.45 56.19 17.57
CA LEU A 101 -32.05 55.87 17.87
C LEU A 101 -31.94 54.70 18.86
N PHE A 102 -32.81 54.65 19.85
CA PHE A 102 -32.85 53.56 20.84
C PHE A 102 -33.24 52.23 20.20
N GLU A 103 -34.27 52.21 19.35
CA GLU A 103 -34.64 51.02 18.55
C GLU A 103 -33.49 50.58 17.64
N LYS A 104 -32.86 51.53 16.95
CA LYS A 104 -31.70 51.24 16.10
C LYS A 104 -30.55 50.65 16.92
N LEU A 105 -30.28 51.18 18.10
CA LEU A 105 -29.25 50.65 19.00
C LEU A 105 -29.59 49.22 19.45
N GLY A 106 -30.86 48.94 19.79
CA GLY A 106 -31.34 47.59 20.11
C GLY A 106 -31.16 46.60 18.96
N THR A 107 -31.51 46.99 17.73
CA THR A 107 -31.29 46.14 16.54
C THR A 107 -29.81 45.88 16.28
N LEU A 108 -28.95 46.91 16.41
CA LEU A 108 -27.50 46.77 16.25
C LEU A 108 -26.88 45.84 17.30
N GLN A 109 -27.36 45.89 18.56
CA GLN A 109 -26.91 44.97 19.60
C GLN A 109 -27.30 43.52 19.30
N GLN A 110 -28.53 43.29 18.82
CA GLN A 110 -28.97 41.95 18.40
C GLN A 110 -28.16 41.43 17.21
N ASP A 111 -27.89 42.29 16.22
CA ASP A 111 -27.08 41.92 15.06
C ASP A 111 -25.62 41.65 15.45
N GLN A 112 -25.05 42.42 16.38
CA GLN A 112 -23.73 42.15 16.93
C GLN A 112 -23.66 40.78 17.59
N GLN A 113 -24.65 40.42 18.42
CA GLN A 113 -24.72 39.10 19.04
C GLN A 113 -24.84 37.97 17.99
N ARG A 114 -25.69 38.16 16.97
CA ARG A 114 -25.81 37.20 15.86
C ARG A 114 -24.50 37.04 15.08
N LEU A 115 -23.78 38.14 14.83
CA LEU A 115 -22.48 38.11 14.17
C LEU A 115 -21.44 37.39 15.01
N ILE A 116 -21.42 37.61 16.33
CA ILE A 116 -20.53 36.88 17.26
C ILE A 116 -20.79 35.38 17.18
N HIS A 117 -22.06 34.95 17.26
CA HIS A 117 -22.42 33.54 17.14
C HIS A 117 -22.02 32.94 15.78
N LYS A 118 -22.27 33.65 14.68
CA LYS A 118 -21.85 33.22 13.34
C LYS A 118 -20.32 33.10 13.24
N ASN A 119 -19.59 34.05 13.80
CA ASN A 119 -18.12 34.03 13.76
C ASN A 119 -17.56 32.86 14.57
N MET A 120 -18.13 32.58 15.76
CA MET A 120 -17.78 31.39 16.55
C MET A 120 -18.04 30.09 15.77
N ALA A 121 -19.22 29.94 15.16
CA ALA A 121 -19.56 28.76 14.37
C ALA A 121 -18.62 28.57 13.15
N LEU A 122 -18.29 29.68 12.46
CA LEU A 122 -17.33 29.64 11.34
C LEU A 122 -15.92 29.26 11.81
N GLN A 123 -15.46 29.78 12.96
CA GLN A 123 -14.17 29.41 13.53
C GLN A 123 -14.10 27.92 13.88
N GLU A 124 -15.18 27.35 14.42
CA GLU A 124 -15.27 25.91 14.68
C GLU A 124 -15.23 25.09 13.39
N GLN A 125 -15.94 25.52 12.34
CA GLN A 125 -15.88 24.88 11.02
C GLN A 125 -14.47 24.94 10.43
N VAL A 126 -13.79 26.08 10.51
CA VAL A 126 -12.39 26.21 10.05
C VAL A 126 -11.49 25.24 10.80
N LYS A 127 -11.62 25.15 12.13
CA LYS A 127 -10.84 24.19 12.93
C LYS A 127 -11.13 22.73 12.54
N LYS A 128 -12.39 22.40 12.25
CA LYS A 128 -12.79 21.06 11.80
C LYS A 128 -12.17 20.72 10.44
N LEU A 129 -12.31 21.63 9.46
CA LEU A 129 -11.73 21.46 8.12
C LEU A 129 -10.20 21.37 8.18
N GLN A 130 -9.54 22.14 9.03
CA GLN A 130 -8.08 22.04 9.23
C GLN A 130 -7.66 20.67 9.78
N LYS A 131 -8.43 20.09 10.71
CA LYS A 131 -8.16 18.75 11.24
C LYS A 131 -8.37 17.68 10.16
N GLU A 132 -9.45 17.80 9.39
CA GLU A 132 -9.75 16.89 8.28
C GLU A 132 -8.65 16.95 7.20
N ASN A 133 -8.21 18.16 6.82
CA ASN A 133 -7.17 18.33 5.82
C ASN A 133 -5.84 17.71 6.27
N ARG A 134 -5.41 17.97 7.52
CA ARG A 134 -4.21 17.31 8.10
C ARG A 134 -4.33 15.78 8.14
N TYR A 135 -5.52 15.26 8.40
CA TYR A 135 -5.75 13.81 8.38
C TYR A 135 -5.61 13.25 6.95
N LEU A 136 -6.19 13.92 5.96
CA LEU A 136 -6.10 13.53 4.56
C LEU A 136 -4.67 13.62 4.03
N GLU A 137 -3.92 14.67 4.37
CA GLU A 137 -2.50 14.82 4.02
C GLU A 137 -1.67 13.63 4.55
N ARG A 138 -1.82 13.29 5.84
CA ARG A 138 -1.14 12.13 6.44
C ARG A 138 -1.54 10.82 5.78
N LYS A 139 -2.83 10.63 5.48
CA LYS A 139 -3.32 9.43 4.80
C LYS A 139 -2.74 9.33 3.39
N SER A 140 -2.65 10.44 2.67
CA SER A 140 -2.04 10.50 1.33
C SER A 140 -0.56 10.15 1.39
N GLN A 141 0.21 10.73 2.32
CA GLN A 141 1.64 10.42 2.49
C GLN A 141 1.87 8.94 2.80
N ASN A 142 1.10 8.37 3.73
CA ASN A 142 1.20 6.95 4.08
C ASN A 142 0.81 6.05 2.90
N PHE A 143 -0.17 6.46 2.09
CA PHE A 143 -0.55 5.73 0.89
C PHE A 143 0.59 5.75 -0.14
N THR A 144 1.18 6.92 -0.42
CA THR A 144 2.33 7.06 -1.32
C THR A 144 3.50 6.19 -0.86
N GLN A 145 3.87 6.23 0.43
CA GLN A 145 4.96 5.40 0.96
C GLN A 145 4.72 3.90 0.78
N ARG A 146 3.48 3.43 1.00
CA ARG A 146 3.12 2.02 0.79
C ARG A 146 3.21 1.64 -0.68
N VAL A 147 2.75 2.51 -1.57
CA VAL A 147 2.81 2.31 -3.01
C VAL A 147 4.27 2.25 -3.46
N ASP A 148 5.10 3.19 -3.02
CA ASP A 148 6.53 3.23 -3.33
C ASP A 148 7.24 1.96 -2.83
N SER A 149 6.99 1.54 -1.59
CA SER A 149 7.58 0.30 -1.06
C SER A 149 7.16 -0.95 -1.83
N LEU A 150 5.95 -0.94 -2.40
CA LEU A 150 5.44 -2.05 -3.20
C LEU A 150 6.03 -2.03 -4.60
N PHE A 151 6.30 -0.85 -5.16
CA PHE A 151 7.02 -0.71 -6.42
C PHE A 151 8.47 -1.17 -6.28
N THR A 152 9.20 -0.70 -5.24
CA THR A 152 10.59 -1.13 -5.02
C THR A 152 10.70 -2.64 -4.83
N PHE A 153 9.80 -3.24 -4.05
CA PHE A 153 9.77 -4.70 -3.87
C PHE A 153 9.52 -5.44 -5.20
N LYS A 154 8.63 -4.91 -6.05
CA LYS A 154 8.38 -5.50 -7.37
C LYS A 154 9.59 -5.35 -8.29
N GLU A 155 10.27 -4.21 -8.27
CA GLU A 155 11.48 -3.94 -9.05
C GLU A 155 12.62 -4.89 -8.64
N GLU A 156 12.86 -5.06 -7.33
CA GLU A 156 13.85 -6.02 -6.81
C GLU A 156 13.53 -7.44 -7.28
N ARG A 157 12.26 -7.85 -7.21
CA ARG A 157 11.84 -9.17 -7.68
C ARG A 157 12.04 -9.35 -9.19
N VAL A 158 11.77 -8.31 -9.97
CA VAL A 158 12.03 -8.32 -11.42
C VAL A 158 13.53 -8.47 -11.69
N ALA A 159 14.37 -7.70 -11.01
CA ALA A 159 15.84 -7.77 -11.17
C ALA A 159 16.39 -9.17 -10.86
N VAL A 160 15.94 -9.80 -9.76
CA VAL A 160 16.32 -11.18 -9.42
C VAL A 160 15.85 -12.17 -10.50
N SER A 161 14.63 -11.99 -11.01
CA SER A 161 14.09 -12.86 -12.07
C SER A 161 14.89 -12.70 -13.38
N GLU A 162 15.27 -11.48 -13.74
CA GLU A 162 16.12 -11.20 -14.91
C GLU A 162 17.49 -11.85 -14.78
N GLN A 163 18.11 -11.79 -13.60
CA GLN A 163 19.37 -12.47 -13.35
C GLN A 163 19.24 -13.99 -13.55
N HIS A 164 18.20 -14.62 -13.01
CA HIS A 164 17.97 -16.05 -13.21
C HIS A 164 17.74 -16.42 -14.67
N ILE A 165 17.01 -15.60 -15.43
CA ILE A 165 16.80 -15.81 -16.86
C ILE A 165 18.15 -15.75 -17.60
N GLN A 166 19.01 -14.79 -17.28
CA GLN A 166 20.35 -14.68 -17.90
C GLN A 166 21.25 -15.89 -17.57
N GLU A 167 21.23 -16.36 -16.32
CA GLU A 167 21.97 -17.55 -15.91
C GLU A 167 21.50 -18.80 -16.65
N GLN A 168 20.18 -18.97 -16.78
CA GLN A 168 19.58 -20.07 -17.53
C GLN A 168 19.92 -20.00 -19.03
N GLN A 169 19.91 -18.80 -19.63
CA GLN A 169 20.31 -18.61 -21.03
C GLN A 169 21.78 -19.02 -21.25
N LYS A 170 22.69 -18.57 -20.38
CA LYS A 170 24.10 -18.98 -20.43
C LYS A 170 24.28 -20.49 -20.27
N MET A 171 23.49 -21.13 -19.40
CA MET A 171 23.50 -22.58 -19.26
C MET A 171 22.99 -23.28 -20.54
N MET A 172 21.92 -22.77 -21.14
CA MET A 172 21.35 -23.28 -22.38
C MET A 172 22.35 -23.16 -23.54
N GLU A 173 23.04 -22.03 -23.67
CA GLU A 173 24.09 -21.84 -24.68
C GLU A 173 25.23 -22.85 -24.50
N LYS A 174 25.70 -23.07 -23.26
CA LYS A 174 26.71 -24.10 -22.96
C LYS A 174 26.22 -25.51 -23.29
N MET A 175 24.96 -25.83 -22.99
CA MET A 175 24.38 -27.13 -23.36
C MET A 175 24.28 -27.29 -24.88
N ASN A 176 23.85 -26.26 -25.60
CA ASN A 176 23.79 -26.27 -27.06
C ASN A 176 25.18 -26.46 -27.69
N GLN A 177 26.21 -25.81 -27.15
CA GLN A 177 27.60 -26.04 -27.57
C GLN A 177 28.01 -27.49 -27.37
N LYS A 178 27.74 -28.08 -26.18
CA LYS A 178 28.02 -29.50 -25.90
C LYS A 178 27.26 -30.44 -26.83
N ILE A 179 26.00 -30.13 -27.17
CA ILE A 179 25.21 -30.91 -28.12
C ILE A 179 25.82 -30.85 -29.52
N LEU A 180 26.26 -29.67 -29.98
CA LEU A 180 26.93 -29.53 -31.27
C LEU A 180 28.27 -30.27 -31.31
N GLU A 181 29.04 -30.22 -30.23
CA GLU A 181 30.27 -31.01 -30.08
C GLU A 181 29.98 -32.52 -30.15
N LEU A 182 28.89 -32.97 -29.50
CA LEU A 182 28.45 -34.36 -29.56
C LEU A 182 28.03 -34.76 -30.97
N TYR A 183 27.29 -33.92 -31.70
CA TYR A 183 26.94 -34.20 -33.09
C TYR A 183 28.17 -34.33 -33.99
N ARG A 184 29.14 -33.40 -33.85
CA ARG A 184 30.42 -33.49 -34.57
C ARG A 184 31.22 -34.74 -34.19
N PHE A 185 31.15 -35.14 -32.92
CA PHE A 185 31.78 -36.37 -32.45
C PHE A 185 31.13 -37.60 -33.10
N MET A 186 29.79 -37.69 -33.07
CA MET A 186 29.03 -38.81 -33.67
C MET A 186 29.20 -38.91 -35.18
N GLU A 187 29.31 -37.79 -35.90
CA GLU A 187 29.54 -37.77 -37.35
C GLU A 187 30.83 -38.52 -37.74
N ARG A 188 31.85 -38.52 -36.88
CA ARG A 188 33.14 -39.16 -37.15
C ARG A 188 33.25 -40.60 -36.66
N VAL A 189 32.31 -41.07 -35.83
CA VAL A 189 32.31 -42.44 -35.29
C VAL A 189 32.32 -43.53 -36.38
N PRO A 190 31.64 -43.39 -37.53
CA PRO A 190 31.69 -44.45 -38.56
C PRO A 190 33.07 -44.65 -39.19
N ALA A 191 33.92 -43.61 -39.20
CA ALA A 191 35.24 -43.64 -39.84
C ALA A 191 36.38 -43.94 -38.85
N LEU A 192 36.11 -43.88 -37.54
CA LEU A 192 37.11 -43.97 -36.48
C LEU A 192 36.64 -44.98 -35.42
N ARG A 193 37.59 -45.60 -34.72
CA ARG A 193 37.25 -46.50 -33.60
C ARG A 193 36.96 -45.65 -32.36
N LEU A 194 35.78 -45.89 -31.77
CA LEU A 194 35.39 -45.31 -30.48
C LEU A 194 36.17 -46.00 -29.36
N VAL A 195 36.82 -45.20 -28.51
CA VAL A 195 37.63 -45.66 -27.38
C VAL A 195 37.07 -45.01 -26.11
N LYS A 196 36.92 -45.79 -25.04
CA LYS A 196 36.48 -45.27 -23.73
C LYS A 196 37.65 -44.57 -23.04
N LYS A 197 37.42 -43.46 -22.37
CA LYS A 197 38.49 -42.63 -21.79
C LYS A 197 38.41 -42.59 -20.27
N LEU A 198 39.54 -42.88 -19.64
CA LEU A 198 39.80 -42.62 -18.23
C LEU A 198 41.07 -41.77 -18.09
N HIS A 199 41.08 -40.91 -17.08
CA HIS A 199 42.27 -40.18 -16.67
C HIS A 199 43.24 -41.11 -15.94
N SER A 200 42.73 -42.00 -15.09
CA SER A 200 43.47 -42.96 -14.27
C SER A 200 42.69 -44.28 -14.12
N LEU A 201 43.38 -45.33 -13.70
CA LEU A 201 42.78 -46.62 -13.34
C LEU A 201 42.51 -46.72 -11.83
N SER A 202 42.29 -45.57 -11.18
CA SER A 202 41.95 -45.53 -9.75
C SER A 202 40.53 -46.02 -9.51
N LYS A 203 40.28 -46.59 -8.31
CA LYS A 203 38.96 -47.10 -7.92
C LYS A 203 37.88 -46.02 -7.93
N VAL A 204 38.23 -44.80 -7.51
CA VAL A 204 37.31 -43.66 -7.44
C VAL A 204 36.85 -43.26 -8.83
N GLU A 205 37.79 -43.05 -9.75
CA GLU A 205 37.44 -42.64 -11.11
C GLU A 205 36.72 -43.76 -11.86
N PHE A 206 37.20 -45.01 -11.73
CA PHE A 206 36.56 -46.15 -12.36
C PHE A 206 35.11 -46.27 -11.90
N ALA A 207 34.82 -46.15 -10.60
CA ALA A 207 33.44 -46.20 -10.10
C ALA A 207 32.58 -45.06 -10.66
N GLN A 208 33.09 -43.83 -10.66
CA GLN A 208 32.34 -42.64 -11.13
C GLN A 208 32.05 -42.68 -12.63
N LYS A 209 33.05 -43.05 -13.44
CA LYS A 209 32.90 -43.02 -14.91
C LYS A 209 32.32 -44.31 -15.48
N ASN A 210 32.52 -45.46 -14.85
CA ASN A 210 32.03 -46.74 -15.40
C ASN A 210 30.50 -46.83 -15.41
N GLU A 211 29.78 -46.07 -14.58
CA GLU A 211 28.31 -45.96 -14.67
C GLU A 211 27.85 -45.43 -16.03
N VAL A 212 28.62 -44.49 -16.61
CA VAL A 212 28.34 -43.89 -17.92
C VAL A 212 29.01 -44.66 -19.05
N LEU A 213 30.29 -45.02 -18.86
CA LEU A 213 31.10 -45.71 -19.87
C LEU A 213 30.65 -47.14 -20.10
N ASN A 214 30.08 -47.78 -19.08
CA ASN A 214 29.65 -49.18 -19.08
C ASN A 214 30.69 -50.10 -19.77
N ILE A 215 31.89 -50.20 -19.20
CA ILE A 215 33.01 -50.94 -19.82
C ILE A 215 32.64 -52.45 -19.90
N GLN A 216 32.63 -52.98 -21.10
CA GLN A 216 32.27 -54.34 -21.49
C GLN A 216 33.50 -55.15 -21.91
N GLU A 217 33.28 -56.41 -22.25
CA GLU A 217 34.32 -57.30 -22.74
C GLU A 217 34.90 -56.83 -24.09
N ASN A 218 36.22 -56.93 -24.25
CA ASN A 218 36.99 -56.54 -25.45
C ASN A 218 36.88 -55.05 -25.82
N ASP A 219 36.46 -54.19 -24.89
CA ASP A 219 36.51 -52.75 -25.10
C ASP A 219 37.96 -52.25 -25.20
N VAL A 220 38.12 -51.11 -25.87
CA VAL A 220 39.39 -50.39 -25.94
C VAL A 220 39.29 -49.18 -25.01
N LEU A 221 40.29 -49.01 -24.15
CA LEU A 221 40.31 -48.00 -23.10
C LEU A 221 41.56 -47.13 -23.21
N TRP A 222 41.36 -45.84 -23.44
CA TRP A 222 42.38 -44.82 -23.38
C TRP A 222 42.58 -44.36 -21.92
N VAL A 223 43.81 -44.43 -21.44
CA VAL A 223 44.21 -44.05 -20.08
C VAL A 223 45.29 -42.97 -20.15
N GLU A 224 44.98 -41.77 -19.66
CA GLU A 224 45.95 -40.65 -19.68
C GLU A 224 47.14 -40.89 -18.74
N LYS A 225 46.88 -41.34 -17.52
CA LYS A 225 47.89 -41.59 -16.46
C LYS A 225 47.87 -43.05 -16.04
N PRO A 226 48.58 -43.94 -16.77
CA PRO A 226 48.54 -45.38 -16.53
C PRO A 226 49.23 -45.79 -15.22
N TYR A 227 50.03 -44.91 -14.61
CA TYR A 227 50.75 -45.17 -13.37
C TYR A 227 49.88 -45.04 -12.11
N ILE A 228 48.69 -44.42 -12.20
CA ILE A 228 47.74 -44.31 -11.09
C ILE A 228 46.69 -45.41 -11.28
N TYR A 229 46.82 -46.50 -10.53
CA TYR A 229 45.91 -47.64 -10.64
C TYR A 229 45.59 -48.26 -9.27
N SER A 230 44.48 -49.00 -9.24
CA SER A 230 44.12 -49.91 -8.15
C SER A 230 44.14 -51.34 -8.68
N GLU A 231 44.77 -52.26 -7.94
CA GLU A 231 44.82 -53.68 -8.33
C GLU A 231 43.42 -54.28 -8.55
N GLU A 232 42.44 -53.89 -7.73
CA GLU A 232 41.05 -54.33 -7.90
C GLU A 232 40.47 -53.94 -9.28
N VAL A 233 40.81 -52.76 -9.78
CA VAL A 233 40.35 -52.27 -11.09
C VAL A 233 41.07 -53.00 -12.21
N LEU A 234 42.37 -53.25 -12.05
CA LEU A 234 43.16 -54.02 -13.03
C LEU A 234 42.62 -55.45 -13.16
N THR A 235 42.33 -56.14 -12.06
CA THR A 235 41.77 -57.50 -12.10
C THR A 235 40.43 -57.52 -12.85
N LYS A 236 39.53 -56.59 -12.54
CA LYS A 236 38.22 -56.47 -13.23
C LYS A 236 38.35 -56.17 -14.72
N LEU A 237 39.28 -55.32 -15.10
CA LEU A 237 39.52 -54.97 -16.51
C LEU A 237 40.17 -56.13 -17.27
N LYS A 238 41.03 -56.92 -16.60
CA LYS A 238 41.69 -58.10 -17.16
C LYS A 238 40.71 -59.23 -17.42
N GLU A 239 39.80 -59.48 -16.48
CA GLU A 239 38.71 -60.46 -16.66
C GLU A 239 37.85 -60.14 -17.89
N LYS A 240 37.70 -58.85 -18.22
CA LYS A 240 36.96 -58.38 -19.39
C LYS A 240 37.78 -58.36 -20.69
N GLY A 241 39.07 -58.69 -20.67
CA GLY A 241 39.91 -58.67 -21.88
C GLY A 241 40.03 -57.27 -22.52
N VAL A 242 40.02 -56.21 -21.70
CA VAL A 242 40.10 -54.82 -22.20
C VAL A 242 41.50 -54.51 -22.74
N VAL A 243 41.58 -53.83 -23.87
CA VAL A 243 42.83 -53.33 -24.46
C VAL A 243 43.12 -51.92 -23.94
N LEU A 244 44.31 -51.70 -23.39
CA LEU A 244 44.71 -50.39 -22.85
C LEU A 244 45.55 -49.61 -23.86
N LEU A 245 45.14 -48.37 -24.13
CA LEU A 245 45.88 -47.38 -24.89
C LEU A 245 46.38 -46.29 -23.93
N SER A 246 47.60 -45.80 -24.09
CA SER A 246 48.10 -44.68 -23.29
C SER A 246 49.13 -43.84 -24.05
N SER A 247 49.18 -42.54 -23.75
CA SER A 247 50.25 -41.65 -24.22
C SER A 247 51.55 -41.82 -23.44
N GLU A 248 51.49 -42.37 -22.23
CA GLU A 248 52.64 -42.51 -21.35
C GLU A 248 53.09 -43.96 -21.23
N LYS A 249 54.37 -44.16 -20.90
CA LYS A 249 54.91 -45.50 -20.68
C LYS A 249 54.31 -46.10 -19.40
N ALA A 250 53.55 -47.18 -19.56
CA ALA A 250 53.03 -47.93 -18.44
C ALA A 250 54.15 -48.51 -17.56
N GLY A 251 53.94 -48.54 -16.25
CA GLY A 251 54.84 -49.22 -15.31
C GLY A 251 54.85 -50.73 -15.53
N ARG A 252 55.94 -51.40 -15.14
CA ARG A 252 56.12 -52.86 -15.30
C ARG A 252 54.91 -53.66 -14.80
N ALA A 253 54.41 -53.29 -13.62
CA ALA A 253 53.25 -53.93 -13.02
C ALA A 253 52.05 -53.92 -13.98
N LEU A 254 51.75 -52.82 -14.67
CA LEU A 254 50.61 -52.76 -15.60
C LEU A 254 50.85 -53.63 -16.85
N GLN A 255 52.10 -53.68 -17.32
CA GLN A 255 52.51 -54.49 -18.47
C GLN A 255 52.37 -56.00 -18.20
N ASP A 256 52.46 -56.42 -16.93
CA ASP A 256 52.23 -57.81 -16.53
C ASP A 256 50.74 -58.19 -16.58
N TYR A 257 49.83 -57.22 -16.47
CA TYR A 257 48.38 -57.46 -16.54
C TYR A 257 47.82 -57.29 -17.95
N PHE A 258 48.30 -56.29 -18.68
CA PHE A 258 47.73 -55.85 -19.95
C PHE A 258 48.80 -55.65 -21.01
N GLN A 259 48.42 -55.92 -22.26
CA GLN A 259 49.09 -55.33 -23.39
C GLN A 259 48.71 -53.84 -23.45
N VAL A 260 49.67 -52.98 -23.14
CA VAL A 260 49.48 -51.52 -23.22
C VAL A 260 50.06 -51.02 -24.52
N LEU A 261 49.19 -50.50 -25.39
CA LEU A 261 49.59 -49.86 -26.63
C LEU A 261 49.91 -48.40 -26.34
N MET A 262 51.17 -48.03 -26.60
CA MET A 262 51.59 -46.65 -26.46
C MET A 262 51.27 -45.91 -27.75
N ILE A 263 50.31 -44.99 -27.67
CA ILE A 263 49.85 -44.19 -28.81
C ILE A 263 50.05 -42.72 -28.44
N PRO A 264 50.76 -41.94 -29.27
CA PRO A 264 50.96 -40.51 -29.02
C PRO A 264 49.61 -39.77 -29.01
N LYS A 265 49.48 -38.73 -28.18
CA LYS A 265 48.21 -38.02 -28.00
C LYS A 265 47.70 -37.40 -29.30
N GLU A 266 48.60 -37.07 -30.22
CA GLU A 266 48.34 -36.51 -31.54
C GLU A 266 47.57 -37.45 -32.47
N GLU A 267 47.59 -38.76 -32.20
CA GLU A 267 46.81 -39.75 -32.95
C GLU A 267 45.34 -39.81 -32.53
N LEU A 268 44.96 -39.15 -31.41
CA LEU A 268 43.58 -38.92 -31.05
C LEU A 268 42.98 -37.83 -31.94
N LYS A 269 42.03 -38.19 -32.80
CA LYS A 269 41.41 -37.21 -33.72
C LYS A 269 40.42 -36.29 -33.03
N MET A 270 39.74 -36.81 -32.01
CA MET A 270 38.82 -36.07 -31.15
C MET A 270 38.77 -36.72 -29.79
N GLU A 271 38.64 -35.91 -28.75
CA GLU A 271 38.42 -36.35 -27.38
C GLU A 271 37.30 -35.55 -26.73
N ASN A 272 36.50 -36.21 -25.90
CA ASN A 272 35.61 -35.58 -24.94
C ASN A 272 35.92 -36.13 -23.53
N GLU A 273 35.05 -35.87 -22.55
CA GLU A 273 35.27 -36.27 -21.15
C GLU A 273 35.30 -37.80 -20.93
N TYR A 274 34.58 -38.55 -21.78
CA TYR A 274 34.30 -39.98 -21.61
C TYR A 274 34.83 -40.85 -22.75
N PHE A 275 35.07 -40.27 -23.92
CA PHE A 275 35.41 -40.99 -25.13
C PHE A 275 36.50 -40.28 -25.93
N ALA A 276 37.23 -41.07 -26.70
CA ALA A 276 38.17 -40.60 -27.71
C ALA A 276 37.95 -41.36 -29.02
N LEU A 277 38.32 -40.75 -30.14
CA LEU A 277 38.29 -41.36 -31.47
C LEU A 277 39.71 -41.57 -31.98
N VAL A 278 40.01 -42.81 -32.37
CA VAL A 278 41.31 -43.24 -32.89
C VAL A 278 41.13 -43.84 -34.28
N GLU A 279 42.09 -43.64 -35.17
CA GLU A 279 42.04 -44.28 -36.49
C GLU A 279 42.08 -45.82 -36.37
N HIS A 280 41.26 -46.51 -37.16
CA HIS A 280 41.27 -47.98 -37.20
C HIS A 280 42.65 -48.57 -37.53
N ALA A 281 43.43 -47.87 -38.37
CA ALA A 281 44.74 -48.31 -38.78
C ALA A 281 45.71 -48.46 -37.60
N VAL A 282 45.69 -47.53 -36.65
CA VAL A 282 46.56 -47.52 -35.47
C VAL A 282 46.32 -48.76 -34.61
N ILE A 283 45.04 -49.08 -34.35
CA ILE A 283 44.69 -50.23 -33.52
C ILE A 283 44.96 -51.55 -34.27
N ASN A 284 44.63 -51.62 -35.57
CA ASN A 284 44.82 -52.83 -36.39
C ASN A 284 46.30 -53.17 -36.66
N GLN A 285 47.18 -52.16 -36.75
CA GLN A 285 48.63 -52.40 -36.90
C GLN A 285 49.19 -53.15 -35.69
N HIS A 286 48.69 -52.83 -34.50
CA HIS A 286 49.10 -53.49 -33.27
C HIS A 286 48.50 -54.88 -33.10
N GLU A 287 47.21 -55.08 -33.43
CA GLU A 287 46.58 -56.43 -33.42
C GLU A 287 47.27 -57.40 -34.42
N LYS A 288 47.79 -56.89 -35.55
CA LYS A 288 48.51 -57.71 -36.55
C LYS A 288 49.95 -58.01 -36.15
N GLY A 289 50.63 -57.08 -35.48
CA GLY A 289 51.99 -57.30 -34.97
C GLY A 289 52.08 -58.47 -33.98
N GLU A 290 51.06 -58.63 -33.13
CA GLU A 290 50.99 -59.75 -32.18
C GLU A 290 50.82 -61.11 -32.83
N LYS A 291 49.90 -61.25 -33.80
CA LYS A 291 49.71 -62.53 -34.51
C LYS A 291 50.99 -62.99 -35.22
N ILE A 292 51.85 -62.04 -35.61
CA ILE A 292 53.14 -62.33 -36.22
C ILE A 292 54.14 -62.78 -35.15
N ILE A 293 54.20 -62.12 -33.99
CA ILE A 293 55.10 -62.49 -32.89
C ILE A 293 54.70 -63.85 -32.28
N GLU A 294 53.41 -64.10 -32.06
CA GLU A 294 52.92 -65.40 -31.59
C GLU A 294 53.28 -66.53 -32.56
N ARG A 295 53.08 -66.31 -33.87
CA ARG A 295 53.52 -67.25 -34.90
C ARG A 295 55.03 -67.52 -34.87
N VAL A 296 55.85 -66.47 -34.72
CA VAL A 296 57.32 -66.62 -34.67
C VAL A 296 57.74 -67.38 -33.40
N VAL A 297 57.11 -67.11 -32.26
CA VAL A 297 57.39 -67.81 -30.99
C VAL A 297 56.97 -69.28 -31.07
N ASP A 298 55.83 -69.57 -31.67
CA ASP A 298 55.35 -70.95 -31.86
C ASP A 298 56.22 -71.73 -32.85
N GLU A 299 56.63 -71.11 -33.97
CA GLU A 299 57.61 -71.71 -34.88
C GLU A 299 58.96 -72.00 -34.18
N TYR A 300 59.40 -71.10 -33.29
CA TYR A 300 60.65 -71.29 -32.55
C TYR A 300 60.55 -72.42 -31.51
N LYS A 301 59.41 -72.56 -30.84
CA LYS A 301 59.13 -73.66 -29.91
C LYS A 301 59.04 -75.00 -30.63
N MET A 302 58.43 -75.05 -31.80
CA MET A 302 58.36 -76.27 -32.62
C MET A 302 59.73 -76.70 -33.13
N ARG A 303 60.62 -75.76 -33.50
CA ARG A 303 62.00 -76.07 -33.92
C ARG A 303 62.94 -76.50 -32.78
N ARG A 304 62.59 -76.26 -31.53
CA ARG A 304 63.42 -76.62 -30.36
C ARG A 304 63.03 -77.97 -29.74
N ASN A 305 61.81 -78.44 -30.03
CA ASN A 305 61.25 -79.70 -29.53
C ASN A 305 61.19 -80.82 -30.59
N GLY A 306 61.71 -80.58 -31.80
CA GLY A 306 61.95 -81.60 -32.83
C GLY A 306 63.44 -81.73 -33.10
#